data_AF-A0A535ZHM9-F1
#
_entry.id   AF-A0A535ZHM9-F1
#
_cell.length_a   1.000
_cell.length_b   1.000
_cell.length_c   1.000
_cell.angle_alpha   90.00
_cell.angle_beta   90.00
_cell.angle_gamma   90.00
#
_symmetry.space_group_name_H-M   'P 1'
#
loop_
_entity.id
_entity.type
_entity.pdbx_description
1 polymer ?
#
loop_
_entity_poly.entity_id
_entity_poly.type
_entity_poly.pdbx_seq_one_letter_code
_entity_poly.pdbx_strand_id
1 'polypeptide(L)'
;MAAGGFAMRKHHIGLAGIAAIGIVASACGATTSSVSSTPSAHFPVTITESTGATVTITKQPHRIVSLSPTATEMLFAIGAGSQVVAVDDQSNYPASAPMTKLSGFQPNIEAIAAYTPDLVVASDDTAGLVHGIGALNIPILIEPAAKNMSDSYQQIEQLGAATGHGADAGSLEKKMRSDLASIVASLPKPAKPLKVYHELDDTYYSATSATFIGQVYALLGLKNIADGATAAAPDYPQLS
;
A
#
# COMPACT_ATOMS: atom_id res chain seq x y z
N MET A 1 27.14 10.38 53.93
CA MET A 1 28.60 10.63 53.86
C MET A 1 28.86 11.11 52.44
N ALA A 2 29.11 12.37 52.07
CA ALA A 2 29.24 13.68 52.69
C ALA A 2 28.75 14.68 51.60
N ALA A 3 27.82 15.60 51.88
CA ALA A 3 28.04 16.97 52.35
C ALA A 3 28.78 17.88 51.35
N GLY A 4 28.14 18.99 50.97
CA GLY A 4 28.76 20.04 50.17
C GLY A 4 27.82 21.20 49.84
N GLY A 5 27.28 21.86 50.86
CA GLY A 5 26.61 23.15 50.70
C GLY A 5 27.62 24.30 50.71
N PHE A 6 27.28 25.41 50.04
CA PHE A 6 27.86 26.71 50.38
C PHE A 6 26.83 27.82 50.18
N ALA A 7 26.67 28.63 51.22
CA ALA A 7 25.71 29.71 51.33
C ALA A 7 26.38 31.08 51.16
N MET A 8 25.55 32.03 50.71
CA MET A 8 25.56 33.48 50.96
C MET A 8 26.85 34.30 50.84
N ARG A 9 26.73 35.41 50.08
CA ARG A 9 26.94 36.76 50.64
C ARG A 9 26.17 37.82 49.85
N LYS A 10 25.39 38.62 50.58
CA LYS A 10 24.81 39.89 50.13
C LYS A 10 25.85 41.00 50.34
N HIS A 11 25.92 41.95 49.41
CA HIS A 11 26.38 43.31 49.69
C HIS A 11 25.50 44.30 48.91
N HIS A 12 24.88 45.21 49.65
CA HIS A 12 24.28 46.46 49.14
C HIS A 12 25.36 47.55 49.10
N ILE A 13 25.23 48.48 48.15
CA ILE A 13 25.70 49.89 48.02
C ILE A 13 25.56 50.17 46.50
N GLY A 14 24.99 51.22 45.92
CA GLY A 14 24.56 52.53 46.38
C GLY A 14 24.85 53.53 45.24
N LEU A 15 23.78 54.09 44.66
CA LEU A 15 23.63 55.41 44.02
C LEU A 15 24.43 55.84 42.74
N ALA A 16 23.65 56.49 41.86
CA ALA A 16 23.94 57.65 41.01
C ALA A 16 24.38 57.43 39.54
N GLY A 17 23.53 57.92 38.62
CA GLY A 17 24.00 58.89 37.63
C GLY A 17 23.82 58.57 36.14
N ILE A 18 22.94 59.37 35.52
CA ILE A 18 23.08 59.97 34.18
C ILE A 18 22.58 59.17 32.97
N ALA A 19 21.80 59.91 32.19
CA ALA A 19 21.08 59.59 30.97
C ALA A 19 21.96 59.23 29.77
N ALA A 20 21.44 58.36 28.90
CA ALA A 20 21.62 58.47 27.45
C ALA A 20 20.51 57.71 26.72
N ILE A 21 19.87 58.41 25.79
CA ILE A 21 18.86 57.93 24.85
C ILE A 21 19.52 56.96 23.85
N GLY A 22 18.92 55.77 23.68
CA GLY A 22 19.31 54.81 22.66
C GLY A 22 18.09 54.01 22.21
N ILE A 23 17.49 54.43 21.10
CA ILE A 23 16.41 53.70 20.42
C ILE A 23 17.04 52.43 19.81
N VAL A 24 16.63 51.25 20.28
CA VAL A 24 16.89 49.98 19.61
C VAL A 24 15.55 49.29 19.41
N ALA A 25 15.07 49.30 18.17
CA ALA A 25 13.91 48.55 17.72
C ALA A 25 14.24 47.04 17.80
N SER A 26 13.78 46.37 18.86
CA SER A 26 13.72 44.91 18.88
C SER A 26 12.45 44.46 18.17
N ALA A 27 12.62 44.02 16.93
CA ALA A 27 11.60 43.30 16.20
C ALA A 27 11.33 41.96 16.90
N CYS A 28 10.15 41.81 17.48
CA CYS A 28 9.62 40.50 17.88
C CYS A 28 9.45 39.64 16.62
N GLY A 29 10.44 38.81 16.31
CA GLY A 29 10.30 37.71 15.38
C GLY A 29 9.39 36.66 15.99
N ALA A 30 8.09 36.78 15.79
CA ALA A 30 7.16 35.68 16.03
C ALA A 30 7.52 34.55 15.05
N THR A 31 8.18 33.52 15.56
CA THR A 31 8.43 32.28 14.82
C THR A 31 7.10 31.55 14.74
N THR A 32 6.27 31.87 13.75
CA THR A 32 5.12 31.04 13.39
C THR A 32 5.68 29.70 12.92
N SER A 33 5.59 28.69 13.78
CA SER A 33 5.78 27.30 13.40
C SER A 33 4.80 27.01 12.28
N SER A 34 5.30 26.94 11.04
CA SER A 34 4.57 26.43 9.91
C SER A 34 4.25 24.97 10.20
N VAL A 35 3.02 24.69 10.61
CA VAL A 35 2.48 23.34 10.61
C VAL A 35 2.50 22.91 9.15
N SER A 36 3.45 22.05 8.78
CA SER A 36 3.46 21.40 7.48
C SER A 36 2.20 20.54 7.39
N SER A 37 1.17 21.09 6.77
CA SER A 37 0.02 20.31 6.33
C SER A 37 0.54 19.28 5.33
N THR A 38 0.53 18.01 5.70
CA THR A 38 0.70 16.90 4.77
C THR A 38 -0.25 17.13 3.60
N PRO A 39 0.18 17.01 2.33
CA PRO A 39 -0.71 17.18 1.20
C PRO A 39 -1.84 16.16 1.32
N SER A 40 -3.03 16.64 1.65
CA SER A 40 -4.27 15.88 1.51
C SER A 40 -4.37 15.46 0.05
N ALA A 41 -4.69 14.20 -0.23
CA ALA A 41 -5.04 13.81 -1.59
C ALA A 41 -6.14 14.75 -2.12
N HIS A 42 -5.94 15.29 -3.31
CA HIS A 42 -6.90 16.18 -3.95
C HIS A 42 -7.92 15.31 -4.70
N PHE A 43 -9.17 15.35 -4.26
CA PHE A 43 -10.30 14.79 -5.01
C PHE A 43 -10.95 15.90 -5.87
N PRO A 44 -11.50 15.60 -7.05
CA PRO A 44 -11.62 14.28 -7.66
C PRO A 44 -10.26 13.71 -8.12
N VAL A 45 -10.14 12.38 -8.08
CA VAL A 45 -9.00 11.66 -8.64
C VAL A 45 -9.47 10.72 -9.75
N THR A 46 -8.73 10.66 -10.85
CA THR A 46 -8.98 9.71 -11.94
C THR A 46 -7.88 8.68 -11.93
N ILE A 47 -8.25 7.42 -11.76
CA ILE A 47 -7.36 6.27 -11.80
C ILE A 47 -7.47 5.64 -13.18
N THR A 48 -6.34 5.35 -13.80
CA THR A 48 -6.27 4.54 -15.02
C THR A 48 -5.94 3.12 -14.63
N GLU A 49 -6.84 2.18 -14.93
CA GLU A 49 -6.64 0.75 -14.70
C GLU A 49 -5.60 0.17 -15.66
N SER A 50 -5.06 -1.01 -15.35
CA SER A 50 -4.13 -1.72 -16.24
C SER A 50 -4.72 -2.08 -17.60
N THR A 51 -6.05 -2.13 -17.70
CA THR A 51 -6.81 -2.36 -18.95
C THR A 51 -6.88 -1.10 -19.84
N GLY A 52 -6.50 0.07 -19.31
CA GLY A 52 -6.66 1.38 -19.95
C GLY A 52 -8.01 2.05 -19.68
N ALA A 53 -8.95 1.39 -19.00
CA ALA A 53 -10.16 2.02 -18.51
C ALA A 53 -9.83 3.08 -17.45
N THR A 54 -10.71 4.08 -17.28
CA THR A 54 -10.54 5.11 -16.26
C THR A 54 -11.73 5.16 -15.31
N VAL A 55 -11.43 5.33 -14.03
CA VAL A 55 -12.42 5.42 -12.95
C VAL A 55 -12.20 6.74 -12.23
N THR A 56 -13.23 7.57 -12.14
CA THR A 56 -13.15 8.85 -11.43
C THR A 56 -13.82 8.73 -10.07
N ILE A 57 -13.03 8.95 -9.02
CA ILE A 57 -13.48 8.97 -7.63
C ILE A 57 -13.62 10.44 -7.24
N THR A 58 -14.86 10.87 -7.02
CA THR A 58 -15.18 12.30 -6.87
C THR A 58 -14.87 12.86 -5.48
N LYS A 59 -14.85 11.98 -4.46
CA LYS A 59 -14.59 12.31 -3.05
C LYS A 59 -13.87 11.13 -2.41
N GLN A 60 -13.16 11.39 -1.31
CA GLN A 60 -12.56 10.31 -0.53
C GLN A 60 -13.62 9.30 -0.08
N PRO A 61 -13.45 8.01 -0.40
CA PRO A 61 -14.40 6.98 -0.01
C PRO A 61 -14.38 6.76 1.50
N HIS A 62 -15.54 6.55 2.11
CA HIS A 62 -15.68 6.20 3.52
C HIS A 62 -16.26 4.80 3.72
N ARG A 63 -16.72 4.15 2.66
CA ARG A 63 -17.38 2.83 2.67
C ARG A 63 -16.92 2.00 1.47
N ILE A 64 -15.83 1.28 1.67
CA ILE A 64 -15.23 0.41 0.66
C ILE A 64 -15.72 -1.02 0.85
N VAL A 65 -16.20 -1.62 -0.24
CA VAL A 65 -16.35 -3.08 -0.36
C VAL A 65 -15.17 -3.61 -1.18
N SER A 66 -14.35 -4.48 -0.59
CA SER A 66 -13.19 -5.09 -1.25
C SER A 66 -13.46 -6.55 -1.58
N LEU A 67 -13.49 -6.93 -2.86
CA LEU A 67 -13.81 -8.27 -3.33
C LEU A 67 -12.55 -9.02 -3.81
N SER A 68 -11.39 -8.67 -3.25
CA SER A 68 -10.10 -9.26 -3.56
C SER A 68 -9.25 -9.35 -2.28
N PRO A 69 -8.76 -10.54 -1.91
CA PRO A 69 -7.83 -10.70 -0.79
C PRO A 69 -6.63 -9.76 -0.88
N THR A 70 -5.95 -9.73 -2.03
CA THR A 70 -4.78 -8.87 -2.26
C THR A 70 -5.12 -7.38 -2.08
N ALA A 71 -6.25 -6.92 -2.65
CA ALA A 71 -6.66 -5.53 -2.51
C ALA A 71 -7.02 -5.18 -1.06
N THR A 72 -7.67 -6.11 -0.34
CA THR A 72 -7.95 -5.96 1.09
C THR A 72 -6.64 -5.76 1.86
N GLU A 73 -5.64 -6.62 1.67
CA GLU A 73 -4.36 -6.47 2.37
C GLU A 73 -3.67 -5.15 2.04
N MET A 74 -3.67 -4.74 0.77
CA MET A 74 -3.10 -3.46 0.34
C MET A 74 -3.81 -2.27 1.01
N LEU A 75 -5.14 -2.25 1.03
CA LEU A 75 -5.95 -1.21 1.68
C LEU A 75 -5.60 -1.09 3.17
N PHE A 76 -5.44 -2.20 3.88
CA PHE A 76 -5.02 -2.16 5.28
C PHE A 76 -3.56 -1.71 5.44
N ALA A 77 -2.65 -2.17 4.58
CA ALA A 77 -1.23 -1.83 4.63
C ALA A 77 -0.96 -0.34 4.38
N ILE A 78 -1.77 0.32 3.55
CA ILE A 78 -1.68 1.77 3.29
C ILE A 78 -2.48 2.62 4.29
N GLY A 79 -3.06 2.01 5.33
CA GLY A 79 -3.83 2.74 6.35
C GLY A 79 -5.29 3.05 5.98
N ALA A 80 -5.78 2.57 4.83
CA ALA A 80 -7.16 2.73 4.39
C ALA A 80 -8.15 1.75 5.04
N GLY A 81 -7.68 0.83 5.90
CA GLY A 81 -8.49 -0.23 6.48
C GLY A 81 -9.76 0.23 7.22
N SER A 82 -9.76 1.41 7.85
CA SER A 82 -10.96 1.95 8.51
C SER A 82 -12.08 2.35 7.54
N GLN A 83 -11.77 2.49 6.24
CA GLN A 83 -12.75 2.75 5.19
C GLN A 83 -13.38 1.45 4.68
N VAL A 84 -12.81 0.27 4.98
CA VAL A 84 -13.31 -1.03 4.51
C VAL A 84 -14.46 -1.53 5.40
N VAL A 85 -15.68 -1.56 4.84
CA VAL A 85 -16.90 -1.97 5.58
C VAL A 85 -17.29 -3.42 5.33
N ALA A 86 -16.82 -4.01 4.23
CA ALA A 86 -17.03 -5.40 3.88
C ALA A 86 -15.94 -5.92 2.96
N VAL A 87 -15.69 -7.22 3.03
CA VAL A 87 -14.74 -7.94 2.18
C VAL A 87 -15.34 -9.24 1.66
N ASP A 88 -14.76 -9.83 0.62
CA ASP A 88 -15.14 -11.18 0.19
C ASP A 88 -14.83 -12.27 1.25
N ASP A 89 -15.38 -13.47 1.05
CA ASP A 89 -15.26 -14.62 1.95
C ASP A 89 -13.88 -15.29 1.97
N GLN A 90 -12.93 -14.84 1.15
CA GLN A 90 -11.53 -15.27 1.17
C GLN A 90 -10.58 -14.25 1.82
N SER A 91 -11.02 -13.00 1.94
CA SER A 91 -10.27 -11.90 2.57
C SER A 91 -10.25 -12.04 4.10
N ASN A 92 -9.18 -12.65 4.64
CA ASN A 92 -9.07 -12.95 6.08
C ASN A 92 -7.87 -12.29 6.79
N TYR A 93 -7.11 -11.45 6.08
CA TYR A 93 -5.96 -10.72 6.59
C TYR A 93 -6.08 -9.21 6.29
N PRO A 94 -5.60 -8.32 7.18
CA PRO A 94 -5.18 -8.61 8.56
C PRO A 94 -6.34 -9.08 9.43
N ALA A 95 -6.07 -9.56 10.64
CA ALA A 95 -7.12 -10.01 11.57
C ALA A 95 -8.14 -8.91 11.95
N SER A 96 -7.83 -7.65 11.68
CA SER A 96 -8.73 -6.51 11.84
C SER A 96 -9.67 -6.27 10.65
N ALA A 97 -9.49 -6.99 9.53
CA ALA A 97 -10.42 -6.94 8.41
C ALA A 97 -11.80 -7.45 8.86
N PRO A 98 -12.91 -6.87 8.36
CA PRO A 98 -14.23 -7.42 8.60
C PRO A 98 -14.32 -8.83 8.00
N MET A 99 -15.24 -9.65 8.51
CA MET A 99 -15.54 -10.97 7.94
C MET A 99 -16.95 -10.92 7.37
N THR A 100 -17.11 -11.14 6.07
CA THR A 100 -18.42 -11.14 5.42
C THR A 100 -18.62 -12.36 4.52
N LYS A 101 -19.80 -12.47 3.89
CA LYS A 101 -20.20 -13.60 3.04
C LYS A 101 -20.27 -13.23 1.56
N LEU A 102 -19.74 -12.07 1.18
CA LEU A 102 -19.68 -11.68 -0.23
C LEU A 102 -18.72 -12.62 -0.96
N SER A 103 -19.05 -13.01 -2.19
CA SER A 103 -18.13 -13.79 -3.01
C SER A 103 -17.41 -12.86 -3.98
N GLY A 104 -16.07 -12.94 -4.02
CA GLY A 104 -15.27 -12.30 -5.07
C GLY A 104 -15.37 -13.05 -6.42
N PHE A 105 -15.67 -14.34 -6.40
CA PHE A 105 -15.80 -15.18 -7.61
C PHE A 105 -17.19 -15.13 -8.25
N GLN A 106 -18.23 -15.02 -7.43
CA GLN A 106 -19.63 -14.96 -7.86
C GLN A 106 -20.32 -13.77 -7.18
N PRO A 107 -19.91 -12.53 -7.52
CA PRO A 107 -20.39 -11.36 -6.80
C PRO A 107 -21.89 -11.14 -7.02
N ASN A 108 -22.58 -10.72 -5.96
CA ASN A 108 -24.00 -10.38 -6.00
C ASN A 108 -24.17 -8.87 -5.78
N ILE A 109 -24.66 -8.18 -6.81
CA ILE A 109 -24.79 -6.71 -6.84
C ILE A 109 -25.70 -6.19 -5.71
N GLU A 110 -26.83 -6.85 -5.44
CA GLU A 110 -27.76 -6.42 -4.39
C GLU A 110 -27.14 -6.59 -2.99
N ALA A 111 -26.42 -7.71 -2.77
CA ALA A 111 -25.71 -7.96 -1.51
C ALA A 111 -24.58 -6.96 -1.29
N ILE A 112 -23.85 -6.58 -2.34
CA ILE A 112 -22.83 -5.52 -2.29
C ILE A 112 -23.48 -4.17 -1.97
N ALA A 113 -24.55 -3.81 -2.68
CA ALA A 113 -25.28 -2.56 -2.50
C ALA A 113 -25.87 -2.40 -1.09
N ALA A 114 -26.23 -3.50 -0.42
CA ALA A 114 -26.72 -3.49 0.96
C ALA A 114 -25.68 -2.93 1.97
N TYR A 115 -24.38 -2.96 1.64
CA TYR A 115 -23.33 -2.31 2.43
C TYR A 115 -23.20 -0.81 2.14
N THR A 116 -24.00 -0.26 1.23
CA THR A 116 -23.98 1.14 0.82
C THR A 116 -22.56 1.68 0.52
N PRO A 117 -21.78 1.00 -0.33
CA PRO A 117 -20.41 1.43 -0.61
C PRO A 117 -20.38 2.71 -1.44
N ASP A 118 -19.33 3.50 -1.25
CA ASP A 118 -18.96 4.61 -2.11
C ASP A 118 -17.70 4.32 -2.95
N LEU A 119 -17.11 3.13 -2.79
CA LEU A 119 -16.13 2.53 -3.69
C LEU A 119 -16.23 0.99 -3.60
N VAL A 120 -16.16 0.32 -4.75
CA VAL A 120 -15.95 -1.13 -4.83
C VAL A 120 -14.57 -1.40 -5.43
N VAL A 121 -13.83 -2.33 -4.85
CA VAL A 121 -12.56 -2.82 -5.42
C VAL A 121 -12.72 -4.31 -5.70
N ALA A 122 -12.34 -4.77 -6.88
CA ALA A 122 -12.41 -6.19 -7.24
C ALA A 122 -11.20 -6.60 -8.08
N SER A 123 -10.90 -7.90 -8.16
CA SER A 123 -9.78 -8.39 -8.97
C SER A 123 -10.14 -8.63 -10.44
N ASP A 124 -11.42 -8.73 -10.77
CA ASP A 124 -11.86 -9.04 -12.13
C ASP A 124 -13.31 -8.58 -12.35
N ASP A 125 -13.70 -8.40 -13.61
CA ASP A 125 -15.09 -8.15 -13.99
C ASP A 125 -15.81 -9.48 -14.26
N THR A 126 -16.20 -10.15 -13.18
CA THR A 126 -17.00 -11.38 -13.26
C THR A 126 -18.49 -11.07 -13.10
N ALA A 127 -19.35 -11.87 -13.72
CA ALA A 127 -20.81 -11.75 -13.60
C ALA A 127 -21.38 -10.36 -13.98
N GLY A 128 -20.68 -9.57 -14.80
CA GLY A 128 -21.09 -8.22 -15.19
C GLY A 128 -21.04 -7.22 -14.02
N LEU A 129 -20.13 -7.45 -13.07
CA LEU A 129 -19.96 -6.65 -11.87
C LEU A 129 -19.74 -5.17 -12.18
N VAL A 130 -18.87 -4.84 -13.13
CA VAL A 130 -18.56 -3.44 -13.48
C VAL A 130 -19.81 -2.71 -13.95
N HIS A 131 -20.58 -3.33 -14.86
CA HIS A 131 -21.83 -2.77 -15.34
C HIS A 131 -22.88 -2.65 -14.22
N GLY A 132 -23.04 -3.69 -13.40
CA GLY A 132 -24.03 -3.73 -12.33
C GLY A 132 -23.80 -2.71 -11.23
N ILE A 133 -22.56 -2.57 -10.75
CA ILE A 133 -22.18 -1.57 -9.75
C ILE A 133 -22.21 -0.17 -10.35
N GLY A 134 -21.74 0.00 -11.59
CA GLY A 134 -21.79 1.27 -12.31
C GLY A 134 -23.21 1.81 -12.48
N ALA A 135 -24.21 0.94 -12.71
CA ALA A 135 -25.62 1.34 -12.79
C ALA A 135 -26.18 1.95 -11.49
N LEU A 136 -25.52 1.72 -10.35
CA LEU A 136 -25.84 2.32 -9.06
C LEU A 136 -25.10 3.65 -8.82
N ASN A 137 -24.32 4.13 -9.79
CA ASN A 137 -23.42 5.28 -9.69
C ASN A 137 -22.35 5.13 -8.60
N ILE A 138 -21.93 3.90 -8.33
CA ILE A 138 -20.84 3.58 -7.40
C ILE A 138 -19.58 3.36 -8.25
N PRO A 139 -18.45 4.05 -7.98
CA PRO A 139 -17.20 3.77 -8.68
C PRO A 139 -16.71 2.36 -8.31
N ILE A 140 -16.21 1.64 -9.30
CA ILE A 140 -15.59 0.34 -9.14
C ILE A 140 -14.19 0.38 -9.75
N LEU A 141 -13.21 -0.12 -9.02
CA LEU A 141 -11.82 -0.23 -9.47
C LEU A 141 -11.47 -1.71 -9.62
N ILE A 142 -10.97 -2.08 -10.81
CA ILE A 142 -10.49 -3.43 -11.09
C ILE A 142 -8.97 -3.50 -10.93
N GLU A 143 -8.53 -4.27 -9.94
CA GLU A 143 -7.12 -4.51 -9.60
C GLU A 143 -6.75 -5.99 -9.84
N PRO A 144 -6.34 -6.37 -11.07
CA PRO A 144 -6.17 -7.76 -11.45
C PRO A 144 -5.01 -8.46 -10.75
N ALA A 145 -4.94 -9.78 -10.86
CA ALA A 145 -3.79 -10.53 -10.37
C ALA A 145 -2.48 -9.97 -10.97
N ALA A 146 -1.62 -9.45 -10.10
CA ALA A 146 -0.32 -8.90 -10.47
C ALA A 146 0.55 -9.98 -11.15
N LYS A 147 1.15 -9.66 -12.29
CA LYS A 147 2.05 -10.56 -13.02
C LYS A 147 3.49 -10.41 -12.54
N ASN A 148 3.82 -9.27 -11.94
CA ASN A 148 5.15 -8.93 -11.47
C ASN A 148 5.09 -7.92 -10.31
N MET A 149 6.23 -7.66 -9.68
CA MET A 149 6.33 -6.69 -8.57
C MET A 149 5.95 -5.27 -8.96
N SER A 150 6.22 -4.85 -10.21
CA SER A 150 5.85 -3.51 -10.69
C SER A 150 4.34 -3.33 -10.73
N ASP A 151 3.59 -4.37 -11.12
CA ASP A 151 2.14 -4.35 -11.07
C ASP A 151 1.68 -4.13 -9.63
N SER A 152 2.19 -4.91 -8.66
CA SER A 152 1.83 -4.74 -7.24
C SER A 152 2.13 -3.32 -6.70
N TYR A 153 3.25 -2.72 -7.09
CA TYR A 153 3.56 -1.33 -6.73
C TYR A 153 2.56 -0.34 -7.32
N GLN A 154 2.19 -0.54 -8.59
CA GLN A 154 1.19 0.30 -9.24
C GLN A 154 -0.18 0.19 -8.55
N GLN A 155 -0.61 -1.02 -8.17
CA GLN A 155 -1.89 -1.21 -7.47
C GLN A 155 -1.89 -0.54 -6.08
N ILE A 156 -0.77 -0.61 -5.36
CA ILE A 156 -0.61 0.11 -4.08
C ILE A 156 -0.75 1.62 -4.30
N GLU A 157 -0.13 2.18 -5.33
CA GLU A 157 -0.26 3.60 -5.68
C GLU A 157 -1.69 3.97 -6.09
N GLN A 158 -2.34 3.16 -6.93
CA GLN A 158 -3.71 3.36 -7.40
C GLN A 158 -4.69 3.34 -6.22
N LEU A 159 -4.59 2.36 -5.32
CA LEU A 159 -5.38 2.28 -4.10
C LEU A 159 -5.08 3.43 -3.13
N GLY A 160 -3.81 3.82 -3.01
CA GLY A 160 -3.41 5.01 -2.24
C GLY A 160 -4.08 6.28 -2.74
N ALA A 161 -4.03 6.52 -4.05
CA ALA A 161 -4.68 7.67 -4.66
C ALA A 161 -6.21 7.60 -4.51
N ALA A 162 -6.82 6.44 -4.79
CA ALA A 162 -8.25 6.20 -4.71
C ALA A 162 -8.85 6.45 -3.31
N THR A 163 -8.07 6.16 -2.26
CA THR A 163 -8.54 6.20 -0.87
C THR A 163 -8.06 7.40 -0.08
N GLY A 164 -7.23 8.27 -0.67
CA GLY A 164 -6.64 9.42 0.01
C GLY A 164 -5.39 9.11 0.84
N HIS A 165 -4.83 7.92 0.68
CA HIS A 165 -3.64 7.40 1.37
C HIS A 165 -2.38 7.38 0.49
N GLY A 166 -2.27 8.30 -0.48
CA GLY A 166 -1.15 8.31 -1.44
C GLY A 166 0.24 8.44 -0.79
N ALA A 167 0.36 9.16 0.33
CA ALA A 167 1.62 9.29 1.07
C ALA A 167 2.05 7.98 1.75
N ASP A 168 1.09 7.25 2.34
CA ASP A 168 1.30 5.96 2.97
C ASP A 168 1.64 4.89 1.91
N ALA A 169 0.90 4.89 0.79
CA ALA A 169 1.19 4.04 -0.37
C ALA A 169 2.60 4.26 -0.92
N GLY A 170 3.01 5.51 -1.17
CA GLY A 170 4.36 5.80 -1.64
C GLY A 170 5.46 5.49 -0.60
N SER A 171 5.13 5.49 0.70
CA SER A 171 6.07 5.07 1.75
C SER A 171 6.20 3.54 1.81
N LEU A 172 5.08 2.83 1.70
CA LEU A 172 5.03 1.37 1.64
C LEU A 172 5.80 0.85 0.42
N GLU A 173 5.56 1.42 -0.75
CA GLU A 173 6.21 1.04 -2.01
C GLU A 173 7.73 1.23 -1.93
N LYS A 174 8.20 2.39 -1.44
CA LYS A 174 9.64 2.63 -1.20
C LYS A 174 10.24 1.62 -0.23
N LYS A 175 9.53 1.31 0.85
CA LYS A 175 9.97 0.32 1.84
C LYS A 175 10.11 -1.06 1.20
N MET A 176 9.08 -1.52 0.47
CA MET A 176 9.10 -2.82 -0.21
C MET A 176 10.27 -2.92 -1.21
N ARG A 177 10.51 -1.88 -2.02
CA ARG A 177 11.65 -1.84 -2.95
C ARG A 177 12.99 -1.90 -2.22
N SER A 178 13.13 -1.13 -1.14
CA SER A 178 14.36 -1.10 -0.33
C SER A 178 14.63 -2.46 0.32
N ASP A 179 13.61 -3.08 0.91
CA ASP A 179 13.72 -4.39 1.57
C ASP A 179 14.11 -5.46 0.54
N LEU A 180 13.46 -5.48 -0.63
CA LEU A 180 13.77 -6.41 -1.70
C LEU A 180 15.20 -6.23 -2.21
N ALA A 181 15.64 -4.99 -2.43
CA ALA A 181 17.02 -4.70 -2.85
C ALA A 181 18.03 -5.15 -1.80
N SER A 182 17.74 -4.94 -0.51
CA SER A 182 18.58 -5.38 0.61
C SER A 182 18.68 -6.91 0.66
N ILE A 183 17.54 -7.60 0.52
CA ILE A 183 17.50 -9.07 0.46
C ILE A 183 18.38 -9.56 -0.68
N VAL A 184 18.15 -9.10 -1.92
CA VAL A 184 18.91 -9.53 -3.10
C VAL A 184 20.41 -9.24 -2.95
N ALA A 185 20.79 -8.10 -2.40
CA ALA A 185 22.19 -7.75 -2.17
C ALA A 185 22.87 -8.64 -1.11
N SER A 186 22.09 -9.17 -0.15
CA SER A 186 22.59 -10.04 0.93
C SER A 186 22.75 -11.52 0.52
N LEU A 187 22.23 -11.91 -0.64
CA LEU A 187 22.23 -13.31 -1.06
C LEU A 187 23.66 -13.82 -1.35
N PRO A 188 23.97 -15.07 -0.97
CA PRO A 188 25.21 -15.69 -1.38
C PRO A 188 25.24 -15.85 -2.91
N LYS A 189 26.42 -15.71 -3.50
CA LYS A 189 26.64 -15.92 -4.94
C LYS A 189 27.32 -17.28 -5.16
N PRO A 190 26.56 -18.38 -5.27
CA PRO A 190 27.15 -19.70 -5.45
C PRO A 190 27.88 -19.75 -6.81
N ALA A 191 28.97 -20.53 -6.86
CA ALA A 191 29.75 -20.71 -8.10
C ALA A 191 28.94 -21.34 -9.24
N LYS A 192 27.85 -22.03 -8.92
CA LYS A 192 26.87 -22.57 -9.86
C LYS A 192 25.47 -22.07 -9.48
N PRO A 193 24.63 -21.63 -10.44
CA PRO A 193 23.26 -21.25 -10.14
C PRO A 193 22.49 -22.41 -9.49
N LEU A 194 21.78 -22.11 -8.41
CA LEU A 194 20.83 -23.04 -7.81
C LEU A 194 19.60 -23.14 -8.71
N LYS A 195 19.01 -24.34 -8.75
CA LYS A 195 17.81 -24.61 -9.53
C LYS A 195 16.59 -24.63 -8.62
N VAL A 196 15.45 -24.20 -9.13
CA VAL A 196 14.16 -24.26 -8.41
C VAL A 196 13.13 -25.03 -9.23
N TYR A 197 12.37 -25.85 -8.52
CA TYR A 197 11.10 -26.46 -8.93
C TYR A 197 10.04 -25.96 -7.96
N HIS A 198 8.92 -25.45 -8.48
CA HIS A 198 7.81 -24.99 -7.66
C HIS A 198 6.66 -25.98 -7.84
N GLU A 199 6.41 -26.81 -6.83
CA GLU A 199 5.30 -27.74 -6.84
C GLU A 199 4.00 -26.98 -6.53
N LEU A 200 3.05 -26.94 -7.46
CA LEU A 200 1.72 -26.37 -7.21
C LEU A 200 0.83 -27.36 -6.45
N ASP A 201 0.88 -28.62 -6.86
CA ASP A 201 0.16 -29.75 -6.28
C ASP A 201 0.84 -31.08 -6.68
N ASP A 202 0.21 -32.20 -6.35
CA ASP A 202 0.70 -33.55 -6.64
C ASP A 202 0.57 -33.98 -8.11
N THR A 203 0.15 -33.08 -9.00
CA THR A 203 -0.04 -33.35 -10.44
C THR A 203 1.14 -32.90 -11.30
N TYR A 204 2.26 -32.53 -10.68
CA TYR A 204 3.52 -32.12 -11.31
C TYR A 204 3.47 -30.82 -12.13
N TYR A 205 2.45 -29.99 -11.94
CA TYR A 205 2.44 -28.64 -12.47
C TYR A 205 3.40 -27.74 -11.70
N SER A 206 4.12 -26.88 -12.43
CA SER A 206 5.06 -25.91 -11.88
C SER A 206 4.83 -24.53 -12.45
N ALA A 207 5.41 -23.51 -11.83
CA ALA A 207 5.40 -22.13 -12.33
C ALA A 207 6.69 -21.83 -13.14
N THR A 208 6.58 -21.16 -14.29
CA THR A 208 7.74 -20.64 -15.05
C THR A 208 8.18 -19.28 -14.58
N SER A 209 9.34 -18.81 -15.05
CA SER A 209 9.87 -17.46 -14.80
C SER A 209 8.98 -16.32 -15.34
N ALA A 210 7.96 -16.62 -16.17
CA ALA A 210 6.99 -15.63 -16.63
C ALA A 210 5.94 -15.28 -15.55
N THR A 211 5.70 -16.18 -14.60
CA THR A 211 4.75 -15.98 -13.50
C THR A 211 5.29 -14.99 -12.45
N PHE A 212 4.41 -14.46 -11.60
CA PHE A 212 4.82 -13.60 -10.48
C PHE A 212 5.87 -14.28 -9.59
N ILE A 213 5.59 -15.51 -9.12
CA ILE A 213 6.50 -16.26 -8.25
C ILE A 213 7.80 -16.63 -8.97
N GLY A 214 7.74 -16.90 -10.28
CA GLY A 214 8.91 -17.13 -11.11
C GLY A 214 9.83 -15.91 -11.19
N GLN A 215 9.26 -14.70 -11.30
CA GLN A 215 10.03 -13.46 -11.27
C GLN A 215 10.67 -13.22 -9.90
N VAL A 216 10.01 -13.60 -8.80
CA VAL A 216 10.63 -13.59 -7.46
C VAL A 216 11.83 -14.54 -7.42
N TYR A 217 11.72 -15.75 -7.95
CA TYR A 217 12.87 -16.67 -8.03
C TYR A 217 14.02 -16.13 -8.87
N ALA A 218 13.72 -15.46 -9.98
CA ALA A 218 14.73 -14.82 -10.81
C ALA A 218 15.46 -13.70 -10.07
N LEU A 219 14.75 -12.88 -9.28
CA LEU A 219 15.35 -11.86 -8.41
C LEU A 219 16.31 -12.47 -7.37
N LEU A 220 16.01 -13.67 -6.88
CA LEU A 220 16.85 -14.42 -5.95
C LEU A 220 18.02 -15.16 -6.64
N GLY A 221 18.19 -15.00 -7.96
CA GLY A 221 19.26 -15.63 -8.74
C GLY A 221 19.07 -17.14 -8.97
N LEU A 222 17.86 -17.64 -8.77
CA LEU A 222 17.52 -19.04 -8.99
C LEU A 222 17.22 -19.30 -10.47
N LYS A 223 17.68 -20.45 -10.98
CA LYS A 223 17.34 -20.93 -12.32
C LYS A 223 16.09 -21.80 -12.25
N ASN A 224 14.99 -21.33 -12.82
CA ASN A 224 13.76 -22.12 -12.90
C ASN A 224 13.92 -23.28 -13.89
N ILE A 225 13.60 -24.50 -13.47
CA ILE A 225 13.69 -25.67 -14.35
C ILE A 225 12.50 -25.77 -15.32
N ALA A 226 11.39 -25.09 -15.00
CA ALA A 226 10.17 -25.13 -15.79
C ALA A 226 10.25 -24.30 -17.09
N ASP A 227 11.22 -23.38 -17.22
CA ASP A 227 11.35 -22.49 -18.39
C ASP A 227 11.63 -23.23 -19.71
N GLY A 228 12.14 -24.47 -19.63
CA GLY A 228 12.40 -25.32 -20.80
C GLY A 228 11.21 -26.18 -21.23
N ALA A 229 10.09 -26.13 -20.51
CA ALA A 229 8.94 -26.98 -20.78
C ALA A 229 8.12 -26.44 -21.97
N THR A 230 7.91 -27.29 -22.97
CA THR A 230 7.00 -27.01 -24.08
C THR A 230 5.59 -27.50 -23.73
N ALA A 231 4.87 -26.75 -22.88
CA ALA A 231 3.52 -27.12 -22.46
C ALA A 231 2.44 -26.24 -23.11
N ALA A 232 1.19 -26.73 -23.12
CA ALA A 232 0.02 -25.98 -23.59
C ALA A 232 -0.30 -24.74 -22.72
N ALA A 233 0.10 -24.76 -21.44
CA ALA A 233 0.04 -23.62 -20.53
C ALA A 233 1.47 -23.11 -20.27
N PRO A 234 1.94 -22.09 -20.99
CA PRO A 234 3.35 -21.66 -20.94
C PRO A 234 3.77 -21.08 -19.58
N ASP A 235 2.83 -20.59 -18.79
CA ASP A 235 3.09 -20.04 -17.45
C ASP A 235 3.12 -21.13 -16.37
N TYR A 236 2.29 -22.16 -16.55
CA TYR A 236 2.13 -23.26 -15.60
C TYR A 236 2.23 -24.63 -16.30
N PRO A 237 3.43 -25.03 -16.75
CA PRO A 237 3.63 -26.32 -17.41
C PRO A 237 3.57 -27.49 -16.43
N GLN A 238 3.06 -28.62 -16.90
CA GLN A 238 3.30 -29.90 -16.26
C GLN A 238 4.70 -30.41 -16.64
N LEU A 239 5.48 -30.87 -15.66
CA LEU A 239 6.80 -31.46 -15.88
C LEU A 239 6.72 -32.99 -15.81
N SER A 240 7.59 -33.67 -16.57
CA SER A 240 7.68 -35.14 -16.68
C SER A 240 9.09 -35.65 -16.49
#